data_AF-A0A6I3GH96-F1
#
_entry.id   AF-A0A6I3GH96-F1
#
_cell.length_a   1.000
_cell.length_b   1.000
_cell.length_c   1.000
_cell.angle_alpha   90.00
_cell.angle_beta   90.00
_cell.angle_gamma   90.00
#
_symmetry.space_group_name_H-M   'P 1'
#
loop_
_entity.id
_entity.type
_entity.pdbx_description
1 polymer ?
#
loop_
_entity_poly.entity_id
_entity_poly.type
_entity_poly.pdbx_seq_one_letter_code
_entity_poly.pdbx_strand_id
1 'polypeptide(L)'
;MPAYLVILVIGLMAGGAIGYLIARLKSASSVADRALLDDYKSQLEAERSKTESAVKLNAELVAMKESVEKLSTQANEANRIRTEAEAKLNTTILEMRRASESIFDETKKIAGALTNSQVRGKFGEAQLELLLQGAGLREDQEYFRQKSTTDSDSAGIPDITVKMPGGSHIFIDSKFPFDRFLEAFDPANEADRDEFLQAHTKDLLKHIEALAKRGYHKSQGSPDFVVLFVPFETLLSEALRLDPNLLEKAFKVGVTVATPTSMMALLRTIGYIFTRNKLAENADEIQKVASTFLKNITLLHTKIVAVGKAISSTSKAYEDLVPTAEKTVLSPARRIHNLGVTGDKDKLAIEYPEAPASVRELKSDELGDDDFIDAEEITDGEK
;
A
#
# COMPACT_ATOMS: atom_id res chain seq x y z
N MET A 1 97.01 32.19 57.98
CA MET A 1 95.74 31.87 57.29
C MET A 1 95.86 30.45 56.76
N PRO A 2 95.23 29.44 57.38
CA PRO A 2 95.59 28.05 57.10
C PRO A 2 94.97 27.59 55.77
N ALA A 3 95.80 27.02 54.90
CA ALA A 3 95.53 26.68 53.50
C ALA A 3 94.37 25.70 53.24
N TYR A 4 93.86 25.05 54.29
CA TYR A 4 92.83 24.01 54.21
C TYR A 4 91.44 24.57 53.85
N LEU A 5 91.13 25.81 54.23
CA LEU A 5 89.84 26.45 53.94
C LEU A 5 89.65 26.77 52.45
N VAL A 6 90.73 27.12 51.75
CA VAL A 6 90.67 27.46 50.31
C VAL A 6 90.44 26.20 49.47
N ILE A 7 91.07 25.08 49.82
CA ILE A 7 90.91 23.80 49.11
C ILE A 7 89.48 23.26 49.25
N LEU A 8 88.86 23.41 50.43
CA LEU A 8 87.50 22.94 50.68
C LEU A 8 86.46 23.72 49.88
N VAL A 9 86.60 25.06 49.78
CA VAL A 9 85.68 25.89 49.00
C VAL A 9 85.80 25.62 47.50
N ILE A 10 87.03 25.43 46.99
CA ILE A 10 87.25 25.08 45.58
C ILE A 10 86.66 23.69 45.27
N GLY A 11 86.85 22.71 46.17
CA GLY A 11 86.26 21.38 46.02
C GLY A 11 84.74 21.38 45.98
N LEU A 12 84.09 22.20 46.82
CA LEU A 12 82.63 22.28 46.89
C LEU A 12 82.04 23.00 45.66
N MET A 13 82.70 24.06 45.18
CA MET A 13 82.31 24.74 43.93
C MET A 13 82.48 23.85 42.70
N ALA A 14 83.58 23.09 42.62
CA ALA A 14 83.81 22.14 41.54
C ALA A 14 82.79 20.99 41.58
N GLY A 15 82.51 20.44 42.77
CA GLY A 15 81.49 19.40 42.95
C GLY A 15 80.09 19.87 42.60
N GLY A 16 79.71 21.08 43.01
CA GLY A 16 78.42 21.69 42.66
C GLY A 16 78.27 21.95 41.16
N ALA A 17 79.32 22.44 40.50
CA ALA A 17 79.31 22.67 39.06
C ALA A 17 79.17 21.36 38.27
N ILE A 18 79.91 20.30 38.64
CA ILE A 18 79.82 18.98 38.01
C ILE A 18 78.45 18.35 38.26
N GLY A 19 77.93 18.42 39.49
CA GLY A 19 76.62 17.91 39.84
C GLY A 19 75.49 18.58 39.05
N TYR A 20 75.56 19.91 38.89
CA TYR A 20 74.60 20.67 38.08
C TYR A 20 74.68 20.30 36.60
N LEU A 21 75.88 20.09 36.06
CA LEU A 21 76.08 19.71 34.65
C LEU A 21 75.51 18.32 34.34
N ILE A 22 75.73 17.34 35.23
CA ILE A 22 75.20 15.98 35.08
C ILE A 22 73.67 15.98 35.22
N ALA A 23 73.11 16.72 36.18
CA ALA A 23 71.67 16.84 36.34
C ALA A 23 71.00 17.48 35.11
N ARG A 24 71.62 18.52 34.54
CA ARG A 24 71.12 19.18 33.33
C ARG A 24 71.15 18.24 32.12
N LEU A 25 72.22 17.48 31.94
CA LEU A 25 72.35 16.50 30.85
C LEU A 25 71.31 15.36 30.95
N LYS A 26 71.08 14.83 32.16
CA LYS A 26 70.10 13.75 32.37
C LYS A 26 68.65 14.22 32.24
N SER A 27 68.37 15.47 32.64
CA SER A 27 67.05 16.08 32.42
C SER A 27 66.78 16.30 30.92
N ALA A 28 67.79 16.73 30.15
CA ALA A 28 67.66 16.95 28.72
C ALA A 28 67.42 15.66 27.93
N SER A 29 68.09 14.55 28.29
CA SER A 29 67.91 13.26 27.60
C SER A 29 66.52 12.65 27.85
N SER A 30 66.03 12.70 29.09
CA SER A 30 64.69 12.15 29.42
C SER A 30 63.52 12.92 28.79
N VAL A 31 63.69 14.22 28.53
CA VAL A 31 62.69 15.03 27.82
C VAL A 31 62.71 14.72 26.32
N ALA A 32 63.89 14.51 25.74
CA ALA A 32 64.05 14.13 24.33
C ALA A 32 63.43 12.75 24.04
N ASP A 33 63.66 11.75 24.89
CA ASP A 33 63.10 10.41 24.70
C ASP A 33 61.56 10.39 24.83
N ARG A 34 61.00 11.20 25.72
CA ARG A 34 59.54 11.35 25.87
C ARG A 34 58.92 12.04 24.65
N ALA A 35 59.59 13.06 24.09
CA ALA A 35 59.11 13.76 22.91
C ALA A 35 59.09 12.85 21.67
N LEU A 36 60.10 11.98 21.50
CA LEU A 36 60.12 11.01 20.40
C LEU A 36 59.01 9.96 20.54
N LEU A 37 58.77 9.45 21.74
CA LEU A 37 57.70 8.47 21.98
C LEU A 37 56.30 9.06 21.72
N ASP A 38 56.10 10.34 22.03
CA ASP A 38 54.84 11.04 21.79
C ASP A 38 54.60 11.26 20.29
N ASP A 39 55.65 11.64 19.55
CA ASP A 39 55.61 11.76 18.08
C ASP A 39 55.32 10.42 17.39
N TYR A 40 55.98 9.33 17.81
CA TYR A 40 55.70 7.98 17.28
C TYR A 40 54.26 7.52 17.55
N LYS A 41 53.69 7.83 18.73
CA LYS A 41 52.29 7.52 19.04
C LYS A 41 51.32 8.34 18.20
N SER A 42 51.58 9.64 18.05
CA SER A 42 50.76 10.53 17.23
C SER A 42 50.74 10.08 15.77
N GLN A 43 51.87 9.66 15.22
CA GLN A 43 51.94 9.13 13.86
C GLN A 43 51.17 7.82 13.69
N LEU A 44 51.23 6.91 14.67
CA LEU A 44 50.49 5.64 14.63
C LEU A 44 48.97 5.85 14.74
N GLU A 45 48.53 6.80 15.57
CA GLU A 45 47.12 7.18 15.70
C GLU A 45 46.61 7.85 14.41
N ALA A 46 47.43 8.67 13.75
CA ALA A 46 47.09 9.27 12.46
C ALA A 46 46.98 8.23 11.33
N GLU A 47 47.87 7.24 11.29
CA GLU A 47 47.81 6.11 10.35
C GLU A 47 46.55 5.26 10.58
N ARG A 48 46.24 4.91 11.85
CA ARG A 48 45.02 4.16 12.21
C ARG A 48 43.74 4.92 11.88
N SER A 49 43.69 6.22 12.18
CA SER A 49 42.55 7.06 11.83
C SER A 49 42.32 7.12 10.32
N LYS A 50 43.39 7.20 9.52
CA LYS A 50 43.30 7.13 8.05
C LYS A 50 42.79 5.78 7.56
N THR A 51 43.26 4.66 8.14
CA THR A 51 42.80 3.33 7.75
C THR A 51 41.35 3.08 8.16
N GLU A 52 40.95 3.47 9.36
CA GLU A 52 39.55 3.39 9.82
C GLU A 52 38.62 4.24 8.97
N SER A 53 39.05 5.45 8.59
CA SER A 53 38.29 6.32 7.68
C SER A 53 38.15 5.71 6.28
N ALA A 54 39.21 5.09 5.76
CA ALA A 54 39.18 4.42 4.45
C ALA A 54 38.31 3.15 4.44
N VAL A 55 38.27 2.42 5.56
CA VAL A 55 37.39 1.25 5.72
C VAL A 55 35.93 1.66 5.85
N LYS A 56 35.62 2.70 6.65
CA LYS A 56 34.26 3.27 6.73
C LYS A 56 33.77 3.79 5.37
N LEU A 57 34.62 4.52 4.65
CA LEU A 57 34.28 5.04 3.32
C LEU A 57 34.01 3.90 2.33
N ASN A 58 34.80 2.83 2.34
CA ASN A 58 34.54 1.67 1.48
C ASN A 58 33.23 0.96 1.84
N ALA A 59 32.92 0.81 3.13
CA ALA A 59 31.65 0.22 3.57
C ALA A 59 30.45 1.06 3.13
N GLU A 60 30.53 2.39 3.25
CA GLU A 60 29.49 3.32 2.76
C GLU A 60 29.36 3.27 1.23
N LEU A 61 30.46 3.19 0.49
CA LEU A 61 30.44 3.08 -0.98
C LEU A 61 29.84 1.76 -1.46
N VAL A 62 30.09 0.65 -0.76
CA VAL A 62 29.48 -0.66 -1.07
C VAL A 62 27.97 -0.62 -0.79
N ALA A 63 27.55 -0.08 0.35
CA ALA A 63 26.13 0.07 0.69
C ALA A 63 25.40 1.00 -0.30
N MET A 64 26.05 2.07 -0.76
CA MET A 64 25.53 2.96 -1.78
C MET A 64 25.41 2.26 -3.14
N LYS A 65 26.40 1.43 -3.52
CA LYS A 65 26.37 0.66 -4.77
C LYS A 65 25.22 -0.35 -4.77
N GLU A 66 25.02 -1.09 -3.68
CA GLU A 66 23.87 -2.00 -3.52
C GLU A 66 22.53 -1.25 -3.57
N SER A 67 22.45 -0.07 -2.94
CA SER A 67 21.24 0.76 -2.97
C SER A 67 20.93 1.27 -4.38
N VAL A 68 21.95 1.69 -5.13
CA VAL A 68 21.82 2.11 -6.54
C VAL A 68 21.43 0.92 -7.43
N GLU A 69 21.95 -0.27 -7.18
CA GLU A 69 21.61 -1.48 -7.93
C GLU A 69 20.17 -1.94 -7.66
N LYS A 70 19.70 -1.86 -6.40
CA LYS A 70 18.28 -2.03 -6.03
C LYS A 70 17.38 -0.98 -6.69
N LEU A 71 17.77 0.30 -6.68
CA LEU A 71 16.99 1.35 -7.34
C LEU A 71 16.94 1.16 -8.86
N SER A 72 18.05 0.74 -9.48
CA SER A 72 18.11 0.45 -10.91
C SER A 72 17.21 -0.73 -11.30
N THR A 73 17.25 -1.82 -10.53
CA THR A 73 16.38 -2.99 -10.75
C THR A 73 14.91 -2.65 -10.52
N GLN A 74 14.58 -1.90 -9.48
CA GLN A 74 13.21 -1.41 -9.23
C GLN A 74 12.73 -0.45 -10.33
N ALA A 75 13.58 0.45 -10.82
CA ALA A 75 13.25 1.37 -11.91
C ALA A 75 13.04 0.63 -13.24
N ASN A 76 13.85 -0.39 -13.52
CA ASN A 76 13.67 -1.24 -14.69
C ASN A 76 12.39 -2.06 -14.62
N GLU A 77 12.06 -2.64 -13.46
CA GLU A 77 10.81 -3.36 -13.28
C GLU A 77 9.59 -2.42 -13.35
N ALA A 78 9.68 -1.23 -12.75
CA ALA A 78 8.64 -0.21 -12.90
C ALA A 78 8.44 0.22 -14.36
N ASN A 79 9.52 0.42 -15.12
CA ASN A 79 9.45 0.71 -16.56
C ASN A 79 8.85 -0.47 -17.35
N ARG A 80 9.17 -1.71 -16.99
CA ARG A 80 8.60 -2.92 -17.61
C ARG A 80 7.10 -3.02 -17.36
N ILE A 81 6.66 -2.87 -16.10
CA ILE A 81 5.24 -2.83 -15.72
C ILE A 81 4.53 -1.69 -16.45
N ARG A 82 5.15 -0.51 -16.55
CA ARG A 82 4.57 0.62 -17.28
C ARG A 82 4.42 0.34 -18.77
N THR A 83 5.43 -0.27 -19.39
CA THR A 83 5.41 -0.65 -20.81
C THR A 83 4.36 -1.74 -21.09
N GLU A 84 4.24 -2.74 -20.20
CA GLU A 84 3.19 -3.76 -20.28
C GLU A 84 1.79 -3.16 -20.12
N ALA A 85 1.63 -2.20 -19.20
CA ALA A 85 0.38 -1.46 -19.02
C ALA A 85 0.05 -0.60 -20.25
N GLU A 86 1.02 0.11 -20.82
CA GLU A 86 0.87 0.89 -22.06
C GLU A 86 0.52 -0.01 -23.25
N ALA A 87 1.15 -1.18 -23.39
CA ALA A 87 0.83 -2.16 -24.42
C ALA A 87 -0.59 -2.71 -24.26
N LYS A 88 -1.00 -3.05 -23.02
CA LYS A 88 -2.34 -3.53 -22.70
C LYS A 88 -3.41 -2.46 -22.91
N LEU A 89 -3.09 -1.19 -22.64
CA LEU A 89 -3.97 -0.07 -22.95
C LEU A 89 -4.14 0.09 -24.46
N ASN A 90 -3.05 0.04 -25.23
CA ASN A 90 -3.13 0.12 -26.69
C ASN A 90 -3.93 -1.02 -27.32
N THR A 91 -3.76 -2.26 -26.84
CA THR A 91 -4.59 -3.39 -27.31
C THR A 91 -6.05 -3.22 -26.92
N THR A 92 -6.33 -2.76 -25.70
CA THR A 92 -7.70 -2.47 -25.25
C THR A 92 -8.34 -1.37 -26.11
N ILE A 93 -7.59 -0.32 -26.46
CA ILE A 93 -8.06 0.77 -27.34
C ILE A 93 -8.37 0.24 -28.76
N LEU A 94 -7.52 -0.64 -29.30
CA LEU A 94 -7.75 -1.27 -30.60
C LEU A 94 -8.98 -2.19 -30.58
N GLU A 95 -9.17 -2.95 -29.51
CA GLU A 95 -10.37 -3.77 -29.30
C GLU A 95 -11.62 -2.90 -29.14
N MET A 96 -11.53 -1.77 -28.44
CA MET A 96 -12.60 -0.79 -28.31
C MET A 96 -12.97 -0.16 -29.66
N ARG A 97 -11.97 0.17 -30.49
CA ARG A 97 -12.22 0.68 -31.84
C ARG A 97 -12.97 -0.35 -32.69
N ARG A 98 -12.56 -1.62 -32.63
CA ARG A 98 -13.26 -2.71 -33.33
C ARG A 98 -14.67 -2.95 -32.81
N ALA A 99 -14.87 -2.89 -31.49
CA ALA A 99 -16.20 -3.00 -30.88
C ALA A 99 -17.09 -1.82 -31.28
N SER A 100 -16.56 -0.60 -31.32
CA SER A 100 -17.28 0.59 -31.77
C SER A 100 -17.60 0.53 -33.28
N GLU A 101 -16.70 0.03 -34.11
CA GLU A 101 -16.95 -0.20 -35.55
C GLU A 101 -18.02 -1.28 -35.76
N SER A 102 -18.01 -2.37 -34.98
CA SER A 102 -19.06 -3.41 -35.00
C SER A 102 -20.41 -2.88 -34.53
N ILE A 103 -20.45 -2.09 -33.46
CA ILE A 103 -21.66 -1.41 -32.99
C ILE A 103 -22.15 -0.44 -34.06
N PHE A 104 -21.27 0.27 -34.78
CA PHE A 104 -21.65 1.16 -35.87
C PHE A 104 -22.33 0.40 -37.03
N ASP A 105 -21.77 -0.74 -37.46
CA ASP A 105 -22.36 -1.58 -38.51
C ASP A 105 -23.70 -2.21 -38.08
N GLU A 106 -23.82 -2.60 -36.82
CA GLU A 106 -25.06 -3.14 -36.26
C GLU A 106 -26.11 -2.04 -36.04
N THR A 107 -25.66 -0.81 -35.72
CA THR A 107 -26.49 0.37 -35.53
C THR A 107 -26.92 1.01 -36.85
N LYS A 108 -26.20 0.80 -37.96
CA LYS A 108 -26.66 1.24 -39.30
C LYS A 108 -27.99 0.59 -39.70
N LYS A 109 -28.31 -0.59 -39.15
CA LYS A 109 -29.62 -1.25 -39.27
C LYS A 109 -30.70 -0.63 -38.36
N ILE A 110 -30.29 0.06 -37.29
CA ILE A 110 -31.15 0.74 -36.30
C ILE A 110 -31.32 2.24 -36.63
N ALA A 111 -30.42 2.84 -37.40
CA ALA A 111 -30.49 4.24 -37.84
C ALA A 111 -31.79 4.56 -38.61
N GLY A 112 -32.36 3.58 -39.31
CA GLY A 112 -33.69 3.70 -39.94
C GLY A 112 -34.85 3.82 -38.95
N ALA A 113 -34.67 3.42 -37.68
CA ALA A 113 -35.66 3.50 -36.61
C ALA A 113 -35.51 4.75 -35.71
N LEU A 114 -34.49 5.58 -35.93
CA LEU A 114 -34.18 6.77 -35.14
C LEU A 114 -34.93 8.04 -35.58
N THR A 115 -36.00 7.94 -36.38
CA THR A 115 -36.75 9.11 -36.89
C THR A 115 -37.51 9.88 -35.80
N ASN A 116 -37.86 9.25 -34.68
CA ASN A 116 -38.55 9.88 -33.56
C ASN A 116 -37.58 10.32 -32.43
N SER A 117 -37.69 11.58 -32.00
CA SER A 117 -36.91 12.19 -30.90
C SER A 117 -36.94 11.36 -29.60
N GLN A 118 -38.08 10.77 -29.26
CA GLN A 118 -38.21 9.96 -28.05
C GLN A 118 -37.46 8.63 -28.13
N VAL A 119 -37.38 8.02 -29.32
CA VAL A 119 -36.64 6.77 -29.55
C VAL A 119 -35.13 7.05 -29.51
N ARG A 120 -34.69 8.20 -30.04
CA ARG A 120 -33.29 8.66 -29.98
C ARG A 120 -32.80 8.84 -28.55
N GLY A 121 -33.58 9.52 -27.71
CA GLY A 121 -33.22 9.72 -26.29
C GLY A 121 -33.02 8.39 -25.57
N LYS A 122 -33.98 7.46 -25.72
CA LYS A 122 -33.88 6.11 -25.14
C LYS A 122 -32.69 5.31 -25.67
N PHE A 123 -32.34 5.47 -26.95
CA PHE A 123 -31.18 4.82 -27.54
C PHE A 123 -29.87 5.34 -26.94
N GLY A 124 -29.72 6.66 -26.79
CA GLY A 124 -28.55 7.27 -26.16
C GLY A 124 -28.39 6.85 -24.69
N GLU A 125 -29.49 6.81 -23.94
CA GLU A 125 -29.51 6.32 -22.56
C GLU A 125 -29.09 4.83 -22.47
N ALA A 126 -29.67 3.96 -23.30
CA ALA A 126 -29.34 2.53 -23.31
C ALA A 126 -27.89 2.27 -23.75
N GLN A 127 -27.37 3.04 -24.70
CA GLN A 127 -25.97 2.95 -25.13
C GLN A 127 -25.03 3.36 -23.99
N LEU A 128 -25.35 4.45 -23.29
CA LEU A 128 -24.57 4.90 -22.14
C LEU A 128 -24.59 3.88 -20.99
N GLU A 129 -25.74 3.25 -20.74
CA GLU A 129 -25.88 2.17 -19.76
C GLU A 129 -24.96 0.98 -20.10
N LEU A 130 -24.95 0.56 -21.37
CA LEU A 130 -24.07 -0.52 -21.82
C LEU A 130 -22.58 -0.18 -21.63
N LEU A 131 -22.19 1.08 -21.83
CA LEU A 131 -20.83 1.53 -21.58
C LEU A 131 -20.46 1.52 -20.09
N LEU A 132 -21.37 1.96 -19.22
CA LEU A 132 -21.18 1.93 -17.77
C LEU A 132 -21.01 0.50 -17.25
N GLN A 133 -21.89 -0.41 -17.69
CA GLN A 133 -21.81 -1.83 -17.35
C GLN A 133 -20.54 -2.48 -17.92
N GLY A 134 -20.20 -2.17 -19.19
CA GLY A 134 -18.98 -2.66 -19.85
C GLY A 134 -17.69 -2.15 -19.19
N ALA A 135 -17.73 -0.99 -18.54
CA ALA A 135 -16.63 -0.47 -17.74
C ALA A 135 -16.53 -1.10 -16.34
N GLY A 136 -17.49 -1.96 -15.96
CA GLY A 136 -17.53 -2.64 -14.67
C GLY A 136 -18.13 -1.82 -13.53
N LEU A 137 -18.84 -0.73 -13.84
CA LEU A 137 -19.54 0.10 -12.86
C LEU A 137 -20.92 -0.49 -12.58
N ARG A 138 -21.37 -0.43 -11.31
CA ARG A 138 -22.66 -0.98 -10.89
C ARG A 138 -23.63 0.15 -10.56
N GLU A 139 -24.88 -0.04 -10.97
CA GLU A 139 -25.97 0.87 -10.63
C GLU A 139 -26.17 0.87 -9.11
N ASP A 140 -26.54 2.03 -8.57
CA ASP A 140 -26.76 2.31 -7.14
C ASP A 140 -25.51 2.17 -6.23
N GLN A 141 -24.35 1.78 -6.78
CA GLN A 141 -23.06 1.81 -6.08
C GLN A 141 -22.14 2.88 -6.66
N GLU A 142 -21.63 2.65 -7.87
CA GLU A 142 -20.67 3.53 -8.53
C GLU A 142 -21.36 4.56 -9.44
N TYR A 143 -22.57 4.31 -9.93
CA TYR A 143 -23.34 5.31 -10.65
C TYR A 143 -24.82 5.29 -10.28
N PHE A 144 -25.48 6.44 -10.45
CA PHE A 144 -26.86 6.69 -10.08
C PHE A 144 -27.59 7.30 -11.28
N ARG A 145 -28.74 6.73 -11.62
CA ARG A 145 -29.61 7.23 -12.66
C ARG A 145 -30.70 8.10 -12.04
N GLN A 146 -31.00 9.23 -12.66
CA GLN A 146 -32.16 9.99 -12.24
C GLN A 146 -33.45 9.31 -12.74
N LYS A 147 -34.37 8.99 -11.82
CA LYS A 147 -35.73 8.63 -12.21
C LYS A 147 -36.42 9.90 -12.70
N SER A 148 -36.91 9.89 -13.93
CA SER A 148 -37.80 10.92 -14.48
C SER A 148 -39.05 11.01 -13.60
N THR A 149 -38.99 11.86 -12.58
CA THR A 149 -40.15 12.27 -11.80
C THR A 149 -40.64 13.58 -12.39
N THR A 150 -41.95 13.65 -12.61
CA THR A 150 -42.67 14.77 -13.24
C THR A 150 -42.79 15.98 -12.30
N ASP A 151 -41.76 16.25 -11.50
CA ASP A 151 -41.70 17.46 -10.68
C ASP A 151 -40.95 18.56 -11.44
N SER A 152 -41.55 19.75 -11.39
CA SER A 152 -41.14 20.99 -12.06
C SER A 152 -39.76 21.52 -11.63
N ASP A 153 -39.05 20.82 -10.74
CA ASP A 153 -37.69 21.12 -10.25
C ASP A 153 -36.58 20.30 -10.94
N SER A 154 -36.93 19.43 -11.89
CA SER A 154 -35.99 18.56 -12.61
C SER A 154 -35.08 19.28 -13.63
N ALA A 155 -35.19 20.60 -13.79
CA ALA A 155 -34.46 21.38 -14.78
C ALA A 155 -32.94 21.49 -14.53
N GLY A 156 -32.47 21.03 -13.37
CA GLY A 156 -31.07 21.14 -12.93
C GLY A 156 -30.42 19.84 -12.51
N ILE A 157 -30.94 18.67 -12.92
CA ILE A 157 -30.39 17.37 -12.53
C ILE A 157 -29.90 16.60 -13.78
N PRO A 158 -28.70 16.00 -13.77
CA PRO A 158 -28.12 15.31 -14.93
C PRO A 158 -28.68 13.89 -15.08
N ASP A 159 -28.69 13.37 -16.32
CA ASP A 159 -29.28 12.07 -16.63
C ASP A 159 -28.61 10.93 -15.82
N ILE A 160 -27.27 10.96 -15.71
CA ILE A 160 -26.48 10.01 -14.92
C ILE A 160 -25.43 10.73 -14.06
N THR A 161 -25.27 10.28 -12.82
CA THR A 161 -24.18 10.68 -11.92
C THR A 161 -23.27 9.49 -11.66
N VAL A 162 -21.99 9.61 -12.00
CA VAL A 162 -20.96 8.61 -11.69
C VAL A 162 -20.12 9.11 -10.51
N LYS A 163 -19.97 8.30 -9.47
CA LYS A 163 -19.07 8.62 -8.36
C LYS A 163 -17.62 8.45 -8.79
N MET A 164 -16.74 9.26 -8.23
CA MET A 164 -15.31 9.13 -8.40
C MET A 164 -14.65 8.73 -7.09
N PRO A 165 -13.58 7.92 -7.15
CA PRO A 165 -12.76 7.66 -5.98
C PRO A 165 -12.12 8.97 -5.48
N GLY A 166 -12.28 9.28 -4.19
CA GLY A 166 -11.91 10.58 -3.61
C GLY A 166 -13.10 11.51 -3.32
N GLY A 167 -14.33 11.08 -3.60
CA GLY A 167 -15.57 11.77 -3.18
C GLY A 167 -16.11 12.78 -4.18
N SER A 168 -15.42 13.01 -5.30
CA SER A 168 -15.94 13.80 -6.42
C SER A 168 -16.97 13.01 -7.24
N HIS A 169 -17.68 13.70 -8.13
CA HIS A 169 -18.71 13.13 -8.99
C HIS A 169 -18.48 13.55 -10.44
N ILE A 170 -18.95 12.78 -11.40
CA ILE A 170 -19.03 13.14 -12.82
C ILE A 170 -20.49 13.10 -13.22
N PHE A 171 -20.94 14.16 -13.87
CA PHE A 171 -22.30 14.26 -14.40
C PHE A 171 -22.29 14.03 -15.90
N ILE A 172 -23.17 13.17 -16.38
CA ILE A 172 -23.29 12.82 -17.79
C ILE A 172 -24.69 13.23 -18.27
N ASP A 173 -24.74 14.06 -19.31
CA ASP A 173 -25.95 14.41 -20.04
C ASP A 173 -25.92 13.70 -21.40
N SER A 174 -26.99 12.98 -21.72
CA SER A 174 -27.11 12.16 -22.93
C SER A 174 -27.93 12.82 -24.03
N LYS A 175 -28.43 14.05 -23.79
CA LYS A 175 -29.27 14.76 -24.75
C LYS A 175 -28.39 15.49 -25.75
N PHE A 176 -28.65 15.22 -27.02
CA PHE A 176 -27.84 15.76 -28.09
C PHE A 176 -28.71 16.21 -29.28
N PRO A 177 -28.46 17.41 -29.87
CA PRO A 177 -29.21 17.89 -31.02
C PRO A 177 -28.89 17.05 -32.27
N PHE A 178 -29.90 16.31 -32.76
CA PHE A 178 -29.69 15.28 -33.78
C PHE A 178 -30.31 15.62 -35.14
N ASP A 179 -31.24 16.57 -35.17
CA ASP A 179 -32.16 16.75 -36.30
C ASP A 179 -31.45 17.30 -37.55
N ARG A 180 -30.63 18.35 -37.38
CA ARG A 180 -29.86 18.97 -38.48
C ARG A 180 -28.85 18.02 -39.10
N PHE A 181 -28.25 17.14 -38.31
CA PHE A 181 -27.35 16.14 -38.85
C PHE A 181 -28.09 15.14 -39.72
N LEU A 182 -29.27 14.66 -39.32
CA LEU A 182 -30.06 13.74 -40.15
C LEU A 182 -30.50 14.41 -41.46
N GLU A 183 -30.95 15.66 -41.39
CA GLU A 183 -31.34 16.44 -42.59
C GLU A 183 -30.18 16.56 -43.59
N ALA A 184 -28.94 16.72 -43.11
CA ALA A 184 -27.74 16.82 -43.95
C ALA A 184 -27.42 15.54 -44.75
N PHE A 185 -27.88 14.38 -44.28
CA PHE A 185 -27.64 13.07 -44.91
C PHE A 185 -28.91 12.48 -45.55
N ASP A 186 -29.99 13.25 -45.62
CA ASP A 186 -31.16 12.90 -46.41
C ASP A 186 -30.81 13.04 -47.91
N PRO A 187 -30.97 11.98 -48.73
CA PRO A 187 -30.76 12.06 -50.18
C PRO A 187 -31.54 13.19 -50.87
N ALA A 188 -32.66 13.65 -50.30
CA ALA A 188 -33.43 14.76 -50.83
C ALA A 188 -32.74 16.13 -50.69
N ASN A 189 -31.78 16.26 -49.77
CA ASN A 189 -31.17 17.53 -49.35
C ASN A 189 -29.67 17.59 -49.66
N GLU A 190 -29.17 16.77 -50.58
CA GLU A 190 -27.73 16.64 -50.85
C GLU A 190 -27.07 17.98 -51.24
N ALA A 191 -27.82 18.88 -51.90
CA ALA A 191 -27.36 20.21 -52.26
C ALA A 191 -27.15 21.16 -51.06
N ASP A 192 -27.93 20.98 -49.99
CA ASP A 192 -27.93 21.85 -48.80
C ASP A 192 -27.17 21.21 -47.61
N ARG A 193 -26.52 20.07 -47.84
CA ARG A 193 -25.82 19.28 -46.83
C ARG A 193 -24.88 20.10 -45.96
N ASP A 194 -24.06 20.96 -46.56
CA ASP A 194 -23.08 21.77 -45.81
C ASP A 194 -23.76 22.82 -44.92
N GLU A 195 -24.91 23.36 -45.34
CA GLU A 195 -25.69 24.30 -44.53
C GLU A 195 -26.26 23.60 -43.29
N PHE A 196 -26.82 22.40 -43.47
CA PHE A 196 -27.32 21.59 -42.35
C PHE A 196 -26.21 21.17 -41.38
N LEU A 197 -25.00 20.84 -41.87
CA LEU A 197 -23.86 20.53 -41.00
C LEU A 197 -23.35 21.77 -40.24
N GLN A 198 -23.40 22.96 -40.85
CA GLN A 198 -23.12 24.21 -40.14
C GLN A 198 -24.16 24.50 -39.06
N ALA A 199 -25.45 24.26 -39.34
CA ALA A 199 -26.52 24.40 -38.36
C ALA A 199 -26.33 23.42 -37.19
N HIS A 200 -26.03 22.16 -37.48
CA HIS A 200 -25.68 21.13 -36.49
C HIS A 200 -24.54 21.58 -35.56
N THR A 201 -23.46 22.10 -36.12
CA THR A 201 -22.30 22.58 -35.34
C THR A 201 -22.69 23.73 -34.41
N LYS A 202 -23.54 24.67 -34.89
CA LYS A 202 -24.05 25.78 -34.07
C LYS A 202 -24.98 25.29 -32.96
N ASP A 203 -25.84 24.33 -33.25
CA ASP A 203 -26.79 23.78 -32.27
C ASP A 203 -26.06 23.00 -31.17
N LEU A 204 -25.00 22.26 -31.54
CA LEU A 204 -24.11 21.60 -30.58
C LEU A 204 -23.42 22.62 -29.65
N LEU A 205 -22.84 23.68 -30.20
CA LEU A 205 -22.20 24.72 -29.39
C LEU A 205 -23.19 25.39 -28.43
N LYS A 206 -24.40 25.74 -28.91
CA LYS A 206 -25.45 26.29 -28.05
C LYS A 206 -25.85 25.32 -26.93
N HIS A 207 -25.91 24.03 -27.22
CA HIS A 207 -26.24 23.01 -26.24
C HIS A 207 -25.16 22.92 -25.15
N ILE A 208 -23.88 22.94 -25.55
CA ILE A 208 -22.73 22.98 -24.63
C ILE A 208 -22.81 24.21 -23.71
N GLU A 209 -23.08 25.39 -24.27
CA GLU A 209 -23.24 26.62 -23.48
C GLU A 209 -24.44 26.57 -22.53
N ALA A 210 -25.55 25.96 -22.96
CA ALA A 210 -26.73 25.77 -22.13
C ALA A 210 -26.44 24.82 -20.97
N LEU A 211 -25.72 23.73 -21.23
CA LEU A 211 -25.32 22.75 -20.22
C LEU A 211 -24.37 23.36 -19.18
N ALA A 212 -23.41 24.17 -19.62
CA ALA A 212 -22.49 24.88 -18.74
C ALA A 212 -23.23 25.83 -17.76
N LYS A 213 -24.30 26.49 -18.23
CA LYS A 213 -25.13 27.41 -17.43
C LYS A 213 -25.97 26.70 -16.36
N ARG A 214 -26.32 25.42 -16.55
CA ARG A 214 -27.07 24.63 -15.55
C ARG A 214 -26.26 24.39 -14.27
N GLY A 215 -24.95 24.63 -14.28
CA GLY A 215 -24.18 24.84 -13.05
C GLY A 215 -24.00 23.60 -12.17
N TYR A 216 -24.07 22.39 -12.75
CA TYR A 216 -23.87 21.13 -12.02
C TYR A 216 -22.54 21.06 -11.25
N HIS A 217 -21.50 21.72 -11.76
CA HIS A 217 -20.18 21.85 -11.12
C HIS A 217 -20.18 22.66 -9.80
N LYS A 218 -21.24 23.42 -9.49
CA LYS A 218 -21.29 24.34 -8.34
C LYS A 218 -22.02 23.81 -7.09
N SER A 219 -22.70 22.66 -7.15
CA SER A 219 -23.40 22.10 -5.99
C SER A 219 -22.50 21.12 -5.21
N GLN A 220 -22.35 21.40 -3.91
CA GLN A 220 -21.68 20.65 -2.82
C GLN A 220 -20.85 19.39 -3.17
N GLY A 221 -19.53 19.46 -2.98
CA GLY A 221 -18.60 18.32 -3.14
C GLY A 221 -18.12 18.10 -4.58
N SER A 222 -17.88 19.21 -5.28
CA SER A 222 -17.88 19.42 -6.73
C SER A 222 -17.26 18.33 -7.64
N PRO A 223 -17.90 18.03 -8.79
CA PRO A 223 -17.22 17.57 -10.01
C PRO A 223 -16.19 18.58 -10.52
N ASP A 224 -15.14 18.09 -11.17
CA ASP A 224 -14.23 18.93 -11.97
C ASP A 224 -14.84 19.33 -13.33
N PHE A 225 -15.81 18.58 -13.89
CA PHE A 225 -16.44 18.87 -15.19
C PHE A 225 -17.71 18.03 -15.46
N VAL A 226 -18.55 18.51 -16.40
CA VAL A 226 -19.74 17.79 -16.93
C VAL A 226 -19.40 17.13 -18.25
N VAL A 227 -19.90 15.92 -18.51
CA VAL A 227 -19.70 15.23 -19.78
C VAL A 227 -20.97 15.27 -20.63
N LEU A 228 -20.86 15.83 -21.83
CA LEU A 228 -21.88 15.72 -22.87
C LEU A 228 -21.60 14.46 -23.68
N PHE A 229 -22.51 13.48 -23.62
CA PHE A 229 -22.41 12.24 -24.37
C PHE A 229 -22.97 12.39 -25.79
N VAL A 230 -22.15 12.08 -26.79
CA VAL A 230 -22.50 12.11 -28.20
C VAL A 230 -22.56 10.67 -28.71
N PRO A 231 -23.74 10.15 -29.12
CA PRO A 231 -23.93 8.71 -29.32
C PRO A 231 -23.22 8.13 -30.57
N PHE A 232 -22.72 9.00 -31.45
CA PHE A 232 -21.99 8.60 -32.66
C PHE A 232 -20.74 9.46 -32.86
N GLU A 233 -19.64 8.80 -33.23
CA GLU A 233 -18.37 9.46 -33.54
C GLU A 233 -18.51 10.48 -34.69
N THR A 234 -19.32 10.14 -35.70
CA THR A 234 -19.53 10.96 -36.90
C THR A 234 -20.15 12.31 -36.60
N LEU A 235 -21.00 12.41 -35.57
CA LEU A 235 -21.62 13.68 -35.17
C LEU A 235 -20.58 14.68 -34.68
N LEU A 236 -19.61 14.18 -33.91
CA LEU A 236 -18.53 15.00 -33.39
C LEU A 236 -17.50 15.31 -34.48
N SER A 237 -17.13 14.32 -35.31
CA SER A 237 -16.13 14.53 -36.37
C SER A 237 -16.58 15.54 -37.42
N GLU A 238 -17.85 15.52 -37.83
CA GLU A 238 -18.39 16.50 -38.79
C GLU A 238 -18.44 17.91 -38.19
N ALA A 239 -18.79 18.04 -36.91
CA ALA A 239 -18.77 19.32 -36.22
C ALA A 239 -17.33 19.88 -36.08
N LEU A 240 -16.36 19.01 -35.77
CA LEU A 240 -14.94 19.41 -35.66
C LEU A 240 -14.32 19.79 -37.00
N ARG A 241 -14.79 19.21 -38.11
CA ARG A 241 -14.35 19.64 -39.45
C ARG A 241 -14.71 21.11 -39.71
N LEU A 242 -15.87 21.55 -39.24
CA LEU A 242 -16.37 22.91 -39.45
C LEU A 242 -15.89 23.91 -38.37
N ASP A 243 -15.76 23.45 -37.12
CA ASP A 243 -15.19 24.23 -36.01
C ASP A 243 -14.13 23.43 -35.25
N PRO A 244 -12.85 23.49 -35.69
CA PRO A 244 -11.76 22.75 -35.04
C PRO A 244 -11.55 23.11 -33.57
N ASN A 245 -12.00 24.29 -33.13
CA ASN A 245 -11.84 24.77 -31.76
C ASN A 245 -13.03 24.41 -30.85
N LEU A 246 -14.00 23.63 -31.33
CA LEU A 246 -15.22 23.29 -30.59
C LEU A 246 -14.92 22.62 -29.24
N LEU A 247 -14.00 21.66 -29.21
CA LEU A 247 -13.62 20.97 -27.97
C LEU A 247 -12.95 21.92 -26.96
N GLU A 248 -12.09 22.83 -27.44
CA GLU A 248 -11.45 23.82 -26.58
C GLU A 248 -12.49 24.79 -25.99
N LYS A 249 -13.47 25.23 -26.79
CA LYS A 249 -14.59 26.07 -26.33
C LYS A 249 -15.42 25.36 -25.27
N ALA A 250 -15.73 24.08 -25.47
CA ALA A 250 -16.46 23.27 -24.51
C ALA A 250 -15.69 23.13 -23.18
N PHE A 251 -14.39 22.83 -23.27
CA PHE A 251 -13.54 22.67 -22.09
C PHE A 251 -13.44 23.95 -21.27
N LYS A 252 -13.32 25.12 -21.92
CA LYS A 252 -13.28 26.44 -21.26
C LYS A 252 -14.52 26.74 -20.42
N VAL A 253 -15.67 26.16 -20.76
CA VAL A 253 -16.92 26.32 -20.01
C VAL A 253 -17.23 25.16 -19.06
N GLY A 254 -16.27 24.25 -18.86
CA GLY A 254 -16.39 23.11 -17.94
C GLY A 254 -17.22 21.94 -18.48
N VAL A 255 -17.34 21.82 -19.81
CA VAL A 255 -18.06 20.73 -20.48
C VAL A 255 -17.10 19.94 -21.35
N THR A 256 -17.00 18.63 -21.09
CA THR A 256 -16.22 17.70 -21.90
C THR A 256 -17.17 16.96 -22.83
N VAL A 257 -16.89 16.99 -24.14
CA VAL A 257 -17.68 16.23 -25.11
C VAL A 257 -17.04 14.85 -25.27
N ALA A 258 -17.83 13.79 -25.08
CA ALA A 258 -17.35 12.42 -25.20
C ALA A 258 -18.27 11.59 -26.11
N THR A 259 -17.65 10.87 -27.03
CA THR A 259 -18.27 9.87 -27.91
C THR A 259 -18.18 8.47 -27.26
N PRO A 260 -18.79 7.41 -27.82
CA PRO A 260 -18.77 6.09 -27.18
C PRO A 260 -17.35 5.58 -26.91
N THR A 261 -16.40 5.82 -27.83
CA THR A 261 -15.01 5.37 -27.64
C THR A 261 -14.32 6.12 -26.50
N SER A 262 -14.43 7.45 -26.48
CA SER A 262 -13.78 8.29 -25.47
C SER A 262 -14.47 8.19 -24.10
N MET A 263 -15.79 8.05 -24.08
CA MET A 263 -16.58 7.75 -22.89
C MET A 263 -16.17 6.40 -22.29
N MET A 264 -16.08 5.35 -23.10
CA MET A 264 -15.65 4.04 -22.62
C MET A 264 -14.23 4.09 -22.04
N ALA A 265 -13.31 4.83 -22.67
CA ALA A 265 -11.96 5.01 -22.14
C ALA A 265 -12.00 5.68 -20.76
N LEU A 266 -12.74 6.78 -20.63
CA LEU A 266 -12.94 7.50 -19.38
C LEU A 266 -13.57 6.59 -18.30
N LEU A 267 -14.66 5.90 -18.60
CA LEU A 267 -15.34 5.02 -17.65
C LEU A 267 -14.47 3.82 -17.24
N ARG A 268 -13.68 3.22 -18.14
CA ARG A 268 -12.74 2.16 -17.76
C ARG A 268 -11.63 2.66 -16.85
N THR A 269 -11.11 3.87 -17.10
CA THR A 269 -10.14 4.48 -16.19
C THR A 269 -10.76 4.63 -14.79
N ILE A 270 -12.00 5.09 -14.70
CA ILE A 270 -12.73 5.20 -13.43
C ILE A 270 -12.92 3.84 -12.76
N GLY A 271 -13.42 2.84 -13.50
CA GLY A 271 -13.60 1.47 -13.00
C GLY A 271 -12.30 0.83 -12.51
N TYR A 272 -11.18 1.11 -13.19
CA TYR A 272 -9.86 0.66 -12.77
C TYR A 272 -9.43 1.31 -11.44
N ILE A 273 -9.66 2.61 -11.28
CA ILE A 273 -9.36 3.31 -10.01
C ILE A 273 -10.23 2.76 -8.88
N PHE A 274 -11.52 2.50 -9.12
CA PHE A 274 -12.39 1.86 -8.11
C PHE A 274 -11.89 0.49 -7.66
N THR A 275 -11.48 -0.36 -8.62
CA THR A 275 -10.95 -1.69 -8.30
C THR A 275 -9.67 -1.59 -7.48
N ARG A 276 -8.80 -0.63 -7.81
CA ARG A 276 -7.54 -0.39 -7.09
C ARG A 276 -7.76 0.15 -5.69
N ASN A 277 -8.74 1.04 -5.49
CA ASN A 277 -9.06 1.57 -4.17
C ASN A 277 -9.75 0.53 -3.28
N LYS A 278 -10.67 -0.29 -3.82
CA LYS A 278 -11.24 -1.43 -3.07
C LYS A 278 -10.15 -2.41 -2.61
N LEU A 279 -9.13 -2.65 -3.44
CA LEU A 279 -7.99 -3.49 -3.04
C LEU A 279 -7.17 -2.86 -1.90
N ALA A 280 -7.03 -1.53 -1.90
CA ALA A 280 -6.34 -0.80 -0.83
C ALA A 280 -7.14 -0.78 0.48
N GLU A 281 -8.45 -0.53 0.43
CA GLU A 281 -9.33 -0.59 1.62
C GLU A 281 -9.35 -1.99 2.25
N ASN A 282 -9.46 -3.03 1.42
CA ASN A 282 -9.44 -4.41 1.89
C ASN A 282 -8.09 -4.76 2.55
N ALA A 283 -6.98 -4.14 2.16
CA ALA A 283 -5.68 -4.39 2.77
C ALA A 283 -5.61 -3.88 4.23
N ASP A 284 -6.20 -2.71 4.53
CA ASP A 284 -6.30 -2.20 5.91
C ASP A 284 -7.16 -3.13 6.78
N GLU A 285 -8.28 -3.60 6.23
CA GLU A 285 -9.17 -4.51 6.94
C GLU A 285 -8.50 -5.87 7.19
N ILE A 286 -7.79 -6.42 6.19
CA ILE A 286 -6.98 -7.63 6.34
C ILE A 286 -5.91 -7.44 7.42
N GLN A 287 -5.22 -6.29 7.45
CA GLN A 287 -4.20 -6.00 8.46
C GLN A 287 -4.80 -5.99 9.87
N LYS A 288 -5.96 -5.34 10.06
CA LYS A 288 -6.68 -5.33 11.35
C LYS A 288 -7.09 -6.73 11.79
N VAL A 289 -7.66 -7.52 10.89
CA VAL A 289 -8.08 -8.91 11.17
C VAL A 289 -6.87 -9.77 11.50
N ALA A 290 -5.78 -9.66 10.73
CA ALA A 290 -4.54 -10.40 10.95
C ALA A 290 -3.88 -10.05 12.29
N SER A 291 -3.82 -8.76 12.65
CA SER A 291 -3.31 -8.31 13.95
C SER A 291 -4.11 -8.89 15.11
N THR A 292 -5.44 -8.85 15.01
CA THR A 292 -6.34 -9.42 16.02
C THR A 292 -6.18 -10.93 16.13
N PHE A 293 -6.03 -11.62 14.99
CA PHE A 293 -5.80 -13.05 14.93
C PHE A 293 -4.48 -13.48 15.58
N LEU A 294 -3.38 -12.76 15.28
CA LEU A 294 -2.08 -12.99 15.92
C LEU A 294 -2.14 -12.80 17.44
N LYS A 295 -2.78 -11.73 17.92
CA LYS A 295 -3.01 -11.52 19.37
C LYS A 295 -3.75 -12.71 20.00
N ASN A 296 -4.79 -13.21 19.32
CA ASN A 296 -5.57 -14.35 19.80
C ASN A 296 -4.77 -15.67 19.80
N ILE A 297 -3.90 -15.90 18.81
CA ILE A 297 -2.98 -17.04 18.77
C ILE A 297 -2.01 -16.99 19.96
N THR A 298 -1.40 -15.83 20.23
CA THR A 298 -0.46 -15.69 21.35
C THR A 298 -1.15 -15.93 22.69
N LEU A 299 -2.37 -15.44 22.86
CA LEU A 299 -3.19 -15.71 24.03
C LEU A 299 -3.50 -17.20 24.17
N LEU A 300 -3.94 -17.85 23.09
CA LEU A 300 -4.23 -19.29 23.07
C LEU A 300 -2.99 -20.11 23.42
N HIS A 301 -1.84 -19.79 22.82
CA HIS A 301 -0.57 -20.45 23.09
C HIS A 301 -0.21 -20.36 24.58
N THR A 302 -0.36 -19.18 25.19
CA THR A 302 -0.10 -18.99 26.62
C THR A 302 -0.99 -19.87 27.50
N LYS A 303 -2.28 -20.01 27.13
CA LYS A 303 -3.20 -20.92 27.85
C LYS A 303 -2.82 -22.39 27.66
N ILE A 304 -2.42 -22.80 26.46
CA ILE A 304 -1.95 -24.17 26.17
C ILE A 304 -0.70 -24.49 27.00
N VAL A 305 0.27 -23.58 27.05
CA VAL A 305 1.48 -23.73 27.87
C VAL A 305 1.14 -23.84 29.36
N ALA A 306 0.23 -23.01 29.86
CA ALA A 306 -0.21 -23.08 31.26
C ALA A 306 -0.88 -24.43 31.59
N VAL A 307 -1.75 -24.92 30.72
CA VAL A 307 -2.38 -26.24 30.86
C VAL A 307 -1.34 -27.36 30.80
N GLY A 308 -0.39 -27.30 29.87
CA GLY A 308 0.70 -28.26 29.76
C GLY A 308 1.54 -28.34 31.04
N LYS A 309 1.85 -27.19 31.66
CA LYS A 309 2.54 -27.13 32.97
C LYS A 309 1.71 -27.77 34.09
N ALA A 310 0.41 -27.50 34.15
CA ALA A 310 -0.48 -28.08 35.15
C ALA A 310 -0.60 -29.61 35.01
N ILE A 311 -0.71 -30.10 33.78
CA ILE A 311 -0.73 -31.54 33.48
C ILE A 311 0.60 -32.19 33.87
N SER A 312 1.73 -31.60 33.49
CA SER A 312 3.06 -32.10 33.87
C SER A 312 3.23 -32.16 35.40
N SER A 313 2.81 -31.12 36.12
CA SER A 313 2.84 -31.11 37.59
C SER A 313 1.95 -32.18 38.20
N THR A 314 0.77 -32.43 37.60
CA THR A 314 -0.16 -33.47 38.08
C THR A 314 0.40 -34.86 37.83
N SER A 315 1.03 -35.09 36.66
CA SER A 315 1.72 -36.34 36.34
C SER A 315 2.81 -36.64 37.35
N LYS A 316 3.67 -35.66 37.66
CA LYS A 316 4.73 -35.81 38.68
C LYS A 316 4.17 -36.14 40.05
N ALA A 317 3.12 -35.42 40.49
CA ALA A 317 2.48 -35.70 41.77
C ALA A 317 1.88 -37.12 41.83
N TYR A 318 1.36 -37.63 40.70
CA TYR A 318 0.85 -39.00 40.60
C TYR A 318 1.98 -40.04 40.60
N GLU A 319 3.06 -39.79 39.86
CA GLU A 319 4.28 -40.62 39.83
C GLU A 319 4.91 -40.76 41.23
N ASP A 320 4.85 -39.73 42.07
CA ASP A 320 5.31 -39.77 43.46
C ASP A 320 4.32 -40.46 44.41
N LEU A 321 3.01 -40.33 44.15
CA LEU A 321 1.94 -40.87 44.99
C LEU A 321 1.93 -42.41 44.97
N VAL A 322 2.06 -43.03 43.79
CA VAL A 322 1.95 -44.50 43.63
C VAL A 322 3.00 -45.25 44.46
N PRO A 323 4.32 -44.97 44.34
CA PRO A 323 5.35 -45.62 45.15
C PRO A 323 5.20 -45.33 46.64
N THR A 324 4.76 -44.12 46.99
CA THR A 324 4.50 -43.74 48.39
C THR A 324 3.39 -44.61 48.97
N ALA A 325 2.24 -44.71 48.29
CA ALA A 325 1.11 -45.53 48.72
C ALA A 325 1.48 -47.01 48.83
N GLU A 326 2.24 -47.55 47.88
CA GLU A 326 2.77 -48.91 47.92
C GLU A 326 3.65 -49.15 49.15
N LYS A 327 4.55 -48.22 49.46
CA LYS A 327 5.50 -48.35 50.57
C LYS A 327 4.85 -48.12 51.94
N THR A 328 3.99 -47.13 52.08
CA THR A 328 3.46 -46.69 53.38
C THR A 328 2.16 -47.38 53.77
N VAL A 329 1.35 -47.81 52.80
CA VAL A 329 0.05 -48.44 53.08
C VAL A 329 0.08 -49.91 52.71
N LEU A 330 0.45 -50.24 51.47
CA LEU A 330 0.32 -51.61 50.94
C LEU A 330 1.32 -52.58 51.61
N SER A 331 2.58 -52.20 51.75
CA SER A 331 3.62 -53.04 52.37
C SER A 331 3.34 -53.32 53.86
N PRO A 332 3.00 -52.33 54.71
CA PRO A 332 2.56 -52.58 56.08
C PRO A 332 1.27 -53.38 56.18
N ALA A 333 0.28 -53.13 55.32
CA ALA A 333 -0.97 -53.89 55.30
C ALA A 333 -0.74 -55.37 54.95
N ARG A 334 0.10 -55.66 53.95
CA ARG A 334 0.56 -57.02 53.61
C ARG A 334 1.26 -57.69 54.79
N ARG A 335 2.11 -56.95 55.52
CA ARG A 335 2.82 -57.47 56.71
C ARG A 335 1.88 -57.77 57.87
N ILE A 336 0.91 -56.90 58.15
CA ILE A 336 -0.12 -57.10 59.19
C ILE A 336 -0.99 -58.32 58.87
N HIS A 337 -1.38 -58.47 57.60
CA HIS A 337 -2.11 -59.65 57.13
C HIS A 337 -1.31 -60.94 57.36
N ASN A 338 -0.01 -60.95 57.02
CA ASN A 338 0.86 -62.12 57.24
C ASN A 338 1.03 -62.48 58.72
N LEU A 339 0.77 -61.54 59.63
CA LEU A 339 0.77 -61.76 61.09
C LEU A 339 -0.57 -62.27 61.64
N GLY A 340 -1.55 -62.58 60.78
CA GLY A 340 -2.79 -63.27 61.15
C GLY A 340 -3.92 -62.36 61.65
N VAL A 341 -3.81 -61.04 61.47
CA VAL A 341 -4.88 -60.09 61.83
C VAL A 341 -5.99 -60.15 60.77
N THR A 342 -7.24 -60.33 61.20
CA THR A 342 -8.41 -60.44 60.30
C THR A 342 -8.69 -59.11 59.61
N GLY A 343 -8.50 -59.06 58.29
CA GLY A 343 -8.87 -57.95 57.41
C GLY A 343 -9.54 -58.46 56.13
N ASP A 344 -10.28 -57.58 55.46
CA ASP A 344 -11.07 -57.87 54.25
C ASP A 344 -10.13 -58.12 53.06
N LYS A 345 -9.89 -59.39 52.73
CA LYS A 345 -8.85 -59.86 51.78
C LYS A 345 -8.98 -59.27 50.37
N ASP A 346 -10.20 -59.04 49.92
CA ASP A 346 -10.48 -58.62 48.55
C ASP A 346 -10.14 -57.14 48.29
N LYS A 347 -10.11 -56.31 49.34
CA LYS A 347 -9.80 -54.87 49.22
C LYS A 347 -8.31 -54.54 49.27
N LEU A 348 -7.48 -55.47 49.76
CA LEU A 348 -6.02 -55.32 49.85
C LEU A 348 -5.29 -55.80 48.58
N ALA A 349 -6.00 -56.46 47.67
CA ALA A 349 -5.48 -57.01 46.42
C ALA A 349 -5.62 -56.07 45.21
N ILE A 350 -6.13 -54.86 45.40
CA ILE A 350 -6.27 -53.87 44.32
C ILE A 350 -4.87 -53.32 44.02
N GLU A 351 -4.29 -53.71 42.88
CA GLU A 351 -3.06 -53.11 42.36
C GLU A 351 -3.31 -51.65 41.97
N TYR A 352 -2.39 -50.77 42.34
CA TYR A 352 -2.47 -49.38 41.88
C TYR A 352 -2.27 -49.33 40.36
N PRO A 353 -2.99 -48.45 39.64
CA PRO A 353 -2.80 -48.31 38.20
C PRO A 353 -1.35 -47.89 37.89
N GLU A 354 -0.78 -48.41 36.80
CA GLU A 354 0.51 -47.94 36.30
C GLU A 354 0.50 -46.42 36.10
N ALA A 355 1.65 -45.78 36.35
CA ALA A 355 1.80 -44.34 36.14
C ALA A 355 1.45 -43.99 34.68
N PRO A 356 0.71 -42.89 34.43
CA PRO A 356 0.41 -42.46 33.07
C PRO A 356 1.72 -42.23 32.31
N ALA A 357 1.71 -42.54 31.00
CA ALA A 357 2.88 -42.35 30.15
C ALA A 357 3.40 -40.90 30.25
N SER A 358 4.72 -40.73 30.17
CA SER A 358 5.39 -39.43 30.26
C SER A 358 4.72 -38.40 29.36
N VAL A 359 4.21 -37.32 29.95
CA VAL A 359 3.56 -36.22 29.23
C VAL A 359 4.56 -35.68 28.20
N ARG A 360 4.22 -35.76 26.90
CA ARG A 360 5.05 -35.21 25.83
C ARG A 360 5.18 -33.70 26.06
N GLU A 361 6.38 -33.26 26.40
CA GLU A 361 6.68 -31.83 26.49
C GLU A 361 6.53 -31.19 25.11
N LEU A 362 5.81 -30.06 25.05
CA LEU A 362 5.81 -29.17 23.90
C LEU A 362 7.19 -28.50 23.86
N LYS A 363 8.14 -29.12 23.15
CA LYS A 363 9.41 -28.47 22.84
C LYS A 363 9.20 -27.42 21.76
N SER A 364 9.49 -26.17 22.09
CA SER A 364 9.63 -25.07 21.15
C SER A 364 11.02 -25.09 20.50
N ASP A 365 11.38 -26.20 19.84
CA ASP A 365 12.74 -26.38 19.29
C ASP A 365 13.01 -25.53 18.03
N GLU A 366 12.06 -24.71 17.54
CA GLU A 366 12.18 -24.00 16.25
C GLU A 366 11.90 -22.48 16.27
N LEU A 367 11.81 -21.81 17.42
CA LEU A 367 11.76 -20.35 17.45
C LEU A 367 12.97 -19.84 18.22
N GLY A 368 13.99 -19.39 17.47
CA GLY A 368 15.13 -18.69 18.03
C GLY A 368 14.68 -17.46 18.81
N ASP A 369 15.41 -17.14 19.87
CA ASP A 369 15.14 -16.08 20.85
C ASP A 369 15.08 -14.64 20.27
N ASP A 370 15.20 -14.45 18.95
CA ASP A 370 15.47 -13.15 18.32
C ASP A 370 14.34 -12.57 17.45
N ASP A 371 13.21 -13.25 17.24
CA ASP A 371 12.12 -12.74 16.36
C ASP A 371 10.82 -12.40 17.14
N PHE A 372 10.95 -11.78 18.31
CA PHE A 372 9.85 -10.97 18.83
C PHE A 372 9.82 -9.67 18.03
N ILE A 373 8.86 -9.56 17.10
CA ILE A 373 8.48 -8.25 16.56
C ILE A 373 7.96 -7.45 17.75
N ASP A 374 8.73 -6.47 18.21
CA ASP A 374 8.26 -5.41 19.08
C ASP A 374 7.04 -4.79 18.40
N ALA A 375 5.85 -5.21 18.85
CA ALA A 375 4.63 -4.53 18.49
C ALA A 375 4.72 -3.16 19.18
N GLU A 376 5.14 -2.15 18.42
CA GLU A 376 5.02 -0.76 18.85
C GLU A 376 3.59 -0.56 19.35
N GLU A 377 3.49 -0.34 20.66
CA GLU A 377 2.27 0.09 21.31
C GLU A 377 1.97 1.47 20.74
N ILE A 378 1.09 1.52 19.72
CA ILE A 378 0.51 2.79 19.27
C ILE A 378 -0.32 3.28 20.46
N THR A 379 0.31 4.07 21.32
CA THR A 379 -0.38 4.88 22.29
C THR A 379 -1.26 5.82 21.49
N ASP A 380 -2.58 5.64 21.59
CA ASP A 380 -3.58 6.60 21.14
C ASP A 380 -3.26 7.95 21.80
N GLY A 381 -2.52 8.79 21.07
CA GLY A 381 -2.23 10.16 21.42
C GLY A 381 -3.48 11.01 21.23
N GLU A 382 -4.12 11.28 22.35
CA GLU A 382 -5.02 12.38 22.70
C GLU A 382 -5.50 13.35 21.59
N LYS A 383 -6.85 13.35 21.45
CA LYS A 383 -7.79 14.44 21.09
C LYS A 383 -7.92 14.90 19.64
#